data_AF-A0A7S4QUI0-F1
#
_entry.id   AF-A0A7S4QUI0-F1
#
_cell.length_a   1.000
_cell.length_b   1.000
_cell.length_c   1.000
_cell.angle_alpha   90.00
_cell.angle_beta   90.00
_cell.angle_gamma   90.00
#
_symmetry.space_group_name_H-M   'P 1'
#
loop_
_entity.id
_entity.type
_entity.pdbx_description
1 polymer ?
#
loop_
_entity_poly.entity_id
_entity_poly.type
_entity_poly.pdbx_seq_one_letter_code
_entity_poly.pdbx_strand_id
1 'polypeptide(L)'
;FLSKAFRYVQHSHSRTQITPSVVIYQHTYTYTQERGVYFQQQQQSLKVATKMAEGGIYPWKIQKVEAFGPTADYSNLSKPLPSPPDGMVWDQDVTTKEWKLISSPEQKAVVPKNEENKETLNDDIDVLKQMAREEEKQKERQKSAGPTHIQHIILPTDTLAGICLKYKISAVKVRQINRFSGSNLHLAPNPLIIPIVDPQLLVDGVIKVQNTESREFKRGAFRARFLSLRDGEITSYLEMNNWDLEAAMQNAKDDIAWEKSQQQPPPPPKKELEDISSLALEAHIAIPVTTTTTSVKKKKKNIELELGSVTAKVCISRVLYQHACVYLCCKLSA
;
A
#
# COMPACT_ATOMS: atom_id res chain seq x y z
N PHE A 1 35.76 25.79 58.89
CA PHE A 1 34.31 26.06 59.00
C PHE A 1 33.60 25.25 57.94
N LEU A 2 32.80 24.24 58.37
CA LEU A 2 31.90 23.35 57.60
C LEU A 2 32.61 22.47 56.54
N SER A 3 32.94 21.18 56.68
CA SER A 3 32.36 20.02 57.38
C SER A 3 30.88 19.78 57.13
N LYS A 4 30.58 18.86 56.19
CA LYS A 4 29.47 17.91 56.31
C LYS A 4 29.74 16.65 55.49
N ALA A 5 30.15 15.63 56.23
CA ALA A 5 30.20 14.24 55.84
C ALA A 5 28.77 13.69 55.63
N PHE A 6 28.56 12.93 54.56
CA PHE A 6 27.39 12.06 54.40
C PHE A 6 27.82 10.62 54.74
N ARG A 7 27.28 10.13 55.86
CA ARG A 7 27.33 8.73 56.30
C ARG A 7 26.12 7.96 55.75
N TYR A 8 26.35 6.67 55.51
CA TYR A 8 25.45 5.52 55.69
C TYR A 8 24.14 5.47 54.89
N VAL A 9 23.92 4.38 54.15
CA VAL A 9 23.15 3.21 54.62
C VAL A 9 23.54 1.99 53.75
N GLN A 10 24.18 0.98 54.36
CA GLN A 10 24.25 -0.36 53.81
C GLN A 10 22.97 -1.10 54.19
N HIS A 11 22.16 -1.49 53.20
CA HIS A 11 21.10 -2.48 53.39
C HIS A 11 21.64 -3.87 53.03
N SER A 12 22.07 -4.60 54.05
CA SER A 12 22.27 -6.04 54.01
C SER A 12 20.90 -6.74 53.97
N HIS A 13 20.47 -7.18 52.78
CA HIS A 13 19.38 -8.13 52.66
C HIS A 13 19.95 -9.54 52.71
N SER A 14 19.65 -10.21 53.82
CA SER A 14 19.80 -11.64 54.07
C SER A 14 19.09 -12.42 52.97
N ARG A 15 19.88 -13.08 52.12
CA ARG A 15 19.41 -14.01 51.09
C ARG A 15 19.08 -15.34 51.76
N THR A 16 17.82 -15.54 52.12
CA THR A 16 17.27 -16.86 52.46
C THR A 16 17.43 -17.77 51.24
N GLN A 17 18.27 -18.79 51.38
CA GLN A 17 18.38 -19.87 50.41
C GLN A 17 17.11 -20.73 50.51
N ILE A 18 16.16 -20.50 49.60
CA ILE A 18 15.09 -21.44 49.31
C ILE A 18 15.66 -22.41 48.30
N THR A 19 15.93 -23.63 48.75
CA THR A 19 16.23 -24.77 47.89
C THR A 19 15.00 -25.08 47.05
N PRO A 20 15.06 -25.06 45.70
CA PRO A 20 13.99 -25.64 44.90
C PRO A 20 14.12 -27.16 45.01
N SER A 21 13.20 -27.80 45.74
CA SER A 21 12.94 -29.23 45.60
C SER A 21 12.55 -29.49 44.15
N VAL A 22 13.48 -30.08 43.41
CA VAL A 22 13.26 -30.58 42.05
C VAL A 22 12.29 -31.75 42.14
N VAL A 23 11.01 -31.47 42.00
CA VAL A 23 10.00 -32.51 41.71
C VAL A 23 10.15 -32.84 40.24
N ILE A 24 10.91 -33.90 39.95
CA ILE A 24 10.98 -34.51 38.63
C ILE A 24 9.62 -35.16 38.37
N TYR A 25 8.70 -34.41 37.75
CA TYR A 25 7.52 -35.01 37.13
C TYR A 25 7.99 -35.79 35.91
N GLN A 26 8.22 -37.09 36.10
CA GLN A 26 8.29 -38.04 34.99
C GLN A 26 6.89 -38.14 34.37
N HIS A 27 6.60 -37.28 33.38
CA HIS A 27 5.49 -37.50 32.48
C HIS A 27 5.83 -38.71 31.60
N THR A 28 5.38 -39.89 32.04
CA THR A 28 5.29 -41.07 31.20
C THR A 28 4.16 -40.83 30.20
N TYR A 29 4.54 -40.47 28.96
CA TYR A 29 3.62 -40.48 27.83
C TYR A 29 3.32 -41.94 27.48
N THR A 30 2.21 -42.47 28.01
CA THR A 30 1.61 -43.70 27.49
C THR A 30 1.02 -43.39 26.12
N TYR A 31 1.74 -43.78 25.07
CA TYR A 31 1.27 -43.79 23.70
C TYR A 31 0.20 -44.89 23.56
N THR A 32 -1.07 -44.53 23.71
CA THR A 32 -2.18 -45.42 23.38
C THR A 32 -2.31 -45.51 21.88
N GLN A 33 -1.72 -46.58 21.35
CA GLN A 33 -1.89 -47.06 19.98
C GLN A 33 -3.33 -47.59 19.81
N GLU A 34 -4.28 -46.68 19.63
CA GLU A 34 -5.65 -47.08 19.27
C GLU A 34 -5.75 -47.36 17.78
N ARG A 35 -5.97 -48.66 17.55
CA ARG A 35 -6.31 -49.33 16.31
C ARG A 35 -7.27 -48.53 15.44
N GLY A 36 -6.94 -48.49 14.16
CA GLY A 36 -7.88 -48.15 13.10
C GLY A 36 -9.13 -49.02 13.18
N VAL A 37 -10.27 -48.37 13.34
CA VAL A 37 -11.58 -48.93 13.05
C VAL A 37 -12.15 -48.08 11.92
N TYR A 38 -12.44 -48.76 10.83
CA TYR A 38 -13.11 -48.27 9.64
C TYR A 38 -14.27 -47.33 9.98
N PHE A 39 -14.15 -46.05 9.66
CA PHE A 39 -15.29 -45.15 9.64
C PHE A 39 -15.95 -45.25 8.26
N GLN A 40 -16.82 -46.25 8.14
CA GLN A 40 -17.73 -46.41 7.03
C GLN A 40 -18.71 -45.24 7.05
N GLN A 41 -18.50 -44.31 6.13
CA GLN A 41 -19.31 -43.12 5.92
C GLN A 41 -20.73 -43.51 5.47
N GLN A 42 -21.61 -43.80 6.44
CA GLN A 42 -23.05 -43.74 6.20
C GLN A 42 -23.46 -42.27 6.09
N GLN A 43 -23.81 -41.86 4.88
CA GLN A 43 -24.59 -40.66 4.62
C GLN A 43 -26.00 -40.83 5.21
N GLN A 44 -26.15 -40.67 6.52
CA GLN A 44 -27.45 -40.41 7.11
C GLN A 44 -27.69 -38.90 7.07
N SER A 45 -28.66 -38.52 6.26
CA SER A 45 -29.19 -37.16 6.14
C SER A 45 -29.75 -36.69 7.49
N LEU A 46 -28.88 -36.18 8.36
CA LEU A 46 -29.27 -35.43 9.53
C LEU A 46 -29.85 -34.10 9.05
N LYS A 47 -31.17 -34.08 8.90
CA LYS A 47 -32.00 -32.87 8.89
C LYS A 47 -31.87 -32.21 10.27
N VAL A 48 -30.72 -31.58 10.53
CA VAL A 48 -30.54 -30.71 11.68
C VAL A 48 -31.41 -29.50 11.40
N ALA A 49 -32.55 -29.43 12.08
CA ALA A 49 -33.33 -28.22 12.19
C ALA A 49 -32.50 -27.20 12.95
N THR A 50 -31.73 -26.40 12.20
CA THR A 50 -31.01 -25.23 12.71
C THR A 50 -32.06 -24.24 13.19
N LYS A 51 -32.43 -24.33 14.47
CA LYS A 51 -33.06 -23.21 15.19
C LYS A 51 -32.01 -22.11 15.24
N MET A 52 -32.05 -21.22 14.25
CA MET A 52 -31.26 -20.00 14.23
C MET A 52 -31.76 -19.09 15.36
N ALA A 53 -31.10 -19.16 16.50
CA ALA A 53 -31.09 -18.04 17.43
C ALA A 53 -30.19 -16.96 16.81
N GLU A 54 -30.65 -15.72 16.91
CA GLU A 54 -29.89 -14.49 16.62
C GLU A 54 -29.92 -13.99 15.16
N GLY A 55 -30.89 -13.11 14.89
CA GLY A 55 -30.63 -11.95 14.01
C GLY A 55 -31.06 -12.05 12.54
N GLY A 56 -31.94 -12.98 12.17
CA GLY A 56 -32.56 -12.96 10.85
C GLY A 56 -33.36 -11.67 10.64
N ILE A 57 -32.91 -10.80 9.73
CA ILE A 57 -33.72 -9.71 9.19
C ILE A 57 -34.95 -10.36 8.56
N TYR A 58 -36.07 -10.27 9.26
CA TYR A 58 -37.30 -10.88 8.80
C TYR A 58 -37.75 -10.23 7.49
N PRO A 59 -38.13 -11.03 6.46
CA PRO A 59 -38.57 -10.51 5.17
C PRO A 59 -39.73 -9.51 5.27
N TRP A 60 -40.59 -9.64 6.28
CA TRP A 60 -41.71 -8.72 6.53
C TRP A 60 -41.29 -7.39 7.17
N LYS A 61 -40.06 -7.31 7.72
CA LYS A 61 -39.44 -6.09 8.25
C LYS A 61 -38.60 -5.36 7.19
N ILE A 62 -38.46 -5.95 5.99
CA ILE A 62 -38.00 -5.24 4.79
C ILE A 62 -39.17 -4.38 4.34
N GLN A 63 -39.30 -3.21 4.95
CA GLN A 63 -40.21 -2.19 4.46
C GLN A 63 -39.73 -1.87 3.04
N LYS A 64 -40.53 -2.24 2.02
CA LYS A 64 -40.35 -1.76 0.66
C LYS A 64 -40.60 -0.26 0.70
N VAL A 65 -39.55 0.48 1.03
CA VAL A 65 -39.58 1.93 0.92
C VAL A 65 -39.54 2.20 -0.58
N GLU A 66 -40.72 2.24 -1.20
CA GLU A 66 -40.92 2.78 -2.55
C GLU A 66 -40.70 4.31 -2.58
N ALA A 67 -40.16 4.89 -1.50
CA ALA A 67 -39.76 6.28 -1.42
C ALA A 67 -38.30 6.46 -1.84
N PHE A 68 -37.97 6.13 -3.08
CA PHE A 68 -37.11 7.05 -3.82
C PHE A 68 -38.00 8.18 -4.29
N GLY A 69 -38.36 9.08 -3.36
CA GLY A 69 -38.72 10.44 -3.77
C GLY A 69 -37.61 10.96 -4.69
N PRO A 70 -37.91 11.89 -5.61
CA PRO A 70 -36.93 12.41 -6.55
C PRO A 70 -35.66 12.75 -5.77
N THR A 71 -34.61 11.97 -6.00
CA THR A 71 -33.33 12.19 -5.33
C THR A 71 -32.92 13.58 -5.74
N ALA A 72 -32.80 14.48 -4.76
CA ALA A 72 -32.52 15.89 -5.04
C ALA A 72 -31.37 15.97 -6.03
N ASP A 73 -31.63 16.57 -7.19
CA ASP A 73 -30.66 16.60 -8.27
C ASP A 73 -29.60 17.65 -7.94
N TYR A 74 -28.52 17.19 -7.33
CA TYR A 74 -27.36 18.01 -6.98
C TYR A 74 -26.43 18.30 -8.17
N SER A 75 -26.81 17.91 -9.40
CA SER A 75 -26.01 18.19 -10.60
C SER A 75 -25.79 19.69 -10.83
N ASN A 76 -26.61 20.55 -10.22
CA ASN A 76 -26.47 22.01 -10.29
C ASN A 76 -25.49 22.60 -9.26
N LEU A 77 -25.01 21.83 -8.26
CA LEU A 77 -24.10 22.35 -7.23
C LEU A 77 -22.70 22.70 -7.78
N SER A 78 -22.31 22.13 -8.92
CA SER A 78 -21.01 22.39 -9.56
C SER A 78 -21.03 23.59 -10.51
N LYS A 79 -22.21 24.17 -10.79
CA LYS A 79 -22.30 25.36 -11.63
C LYS A 79 -21.71 26.55 -10.87
N PRO A 80 -20.85 27.36 -11.50
CA PRO A 80 -20.35 28.57 -10.87
C PRO A 80 -21.54 29.46 -10.47
N LEU A 81 -21.38 30.20 -9.36
CA LEU A 81 -22.37 31.18 -8.92
C LEU A 81 -22.64 32.17 -10.07
N PRO A 82 -23.89 32.62 -10.26
CA PRO A 82 -24.19 33.65 -11.24
C PRO A 82 -23.37 34.91 -10.95
N SER A 83 -22.95 35.61 -12.01
CA SER A 83 -22.23 36.87 -11.90
C SER A 83 -23.00 37.84 -10.99
N PRO A 84 -22.34 38.52 -10.04
CA PRO A 84 -23.01 39.47 -9.17
C PRO A 84 -23.53 40.68 -9.97
N PRO A 85 -24.60 41.34 -9.51
CA PRO A 85 -25.08 42.59 -10.11
C PRO A 85 -24.01 43.70 -10.11
N ASP A 86 -24.10 44.64 -11.06
CA ASP A 86 -23.15 45.76 -11.17
C ASP A 86 -22.99 46.51 -9.84
N GLY A 87 -21.73 46.67 -9.41
CA GLY A 87 -21.37 47.36 -8.16
C GLY A 87 -21.41 46.49 -6.90
N MET A 88 -21.69 45.19 -7.02
CA MET A 88 -21.72 44.24 -5.90
C MET A 88 -20.70 43.12 -6.07
N VAL A 89 -20.23 42.58 -4.93
CA VAL A 89 -19.27 41.46 -4.88
C VAL A 89 -19.82 40.39 -3.94
N TRP A 90 -19.65 39.13 -4.33
CA TRP A 90 -19.92 37.98 -3.46
C TRP A 90 -18.79 37.87 -2.42
N ASP A 91 -19.13 38.01 -1.13
CA ASP A 91 -18.21 37.82 -0.01
C ASP A 91 -18.64 36.61 0.82
N GLN A 92 -17.71 35.71 1.14
CA GLN A 92 -17.99 34.52 1.95
C GLN A 92 -17.52 34.77 3.38
N ASP A 93 -18.46 34.77 4.31
CA ASP A 93 -18.18 34.93 5.73
C ASP A 93 -17.40 33.71 6.24
N VAL A 94 -16.15 33.92 6.68
CA VAL A 94 -15.22 32.84 7.07
C VAL A 94 -15.75 32.02 8.24
N THR A 95 -16.59 32.63 9.10
CA THR A 95 -17.10 31.99 10.31
C THR A 95 -18.33 31.13 10.03
N THR A 96 -19.29 31.67 9.28
CA THR A 96 -20.57 31.01 9.00
C THR A 96 -20.56 30.18 7.72
N LYS A 97 -19.57 30.42 6.83
CA LYS A 97 -19.47 29.88 5.47
C LYS A 97 -20.63 30.26 4.55
N GLU A 98 -21.45 31.24 4.96
CA GLU A 98 -22.54 31.76 4.15
C GLU A 98 -22.03 32.82 3.16
N TRP A 99 -22.61 32.85 1.97
CA TRP A 99 -22.32 33.85 0.94
C TRP A 99 -23.23 35.06 1.14
N LYS A 100 -22.65 36.26 1.22
CA LYS A 100 -23.36 37.54 1.33
C LYS A 100 -22.96 38.46 0.18
N LEU A 101 -23.90 39.29 -0.26
CA LEU A 101 -23.67 40.26 -1.33
C LEU A 101 -23.28 41.60 -0.68
N ILE A 102 -22.07 42.08 -0.93
CA ILE A 102 -21.55 43.32 -0.34
C ILE A 102 -21.36 44.37 -1.44
N SER A 103 -21.75 45.62 -1.17
CA SER A 103 -21.46 46.75 -2.05
C SER A 103 -19.95 47.00 -2.12
N SER A 104 -19.38 46.97 -3.32
CA SER A 104 -17.93 47.13 -3.51
C SER A 104 -17.45 48.45 -2.90
N PRO A 105 -16.56 48.43 -1.89
CA PRO A 105 -16.25 49.64 -1.12
C PRO A 105 -15.43 50.70 -1.85
N GLU A 106 -14.99 50.51 -3.11
CA GLU A 106 -14.03 51.41 -3.75
C GLU A 106 -14.35 51.80 -5.19
N GLN A 107 -14.98 52.98 -5.31
CA GLN A 107 -14.53 54.04 -6.21
C GLN A 107 -14.51 55.36 -5.42
N LYS A 108 -13.66 55.46 -4.38
CA LYS A 108 -13.31 56.76 -3.79
C LYS A 108 -11.95 57.20 -4.30
N ALA A 109 -12.01 58.08 -5.29
CA ALA A 109 -11.09 59.15 -5.62
C ALA A 109 -9.58 58.89 -5.51
N VAL A 110 -9.00 58.71 -6.70
CA VAL A 110 -7.66 59.15 -7.12
C VAL A 110 -7.14 60.34 -6.30
N VAL A 111 -6.08 60.11 -5.52
CA VAL A 111 -5.21 61.18 -4.97
C VAL A 111 -4.01 61.31 -5.92
N PRO A 112 -3.68 62.54 -6.39
CA PRO A 112 -2.61 62.75 -7.34
C PRO A 112 -1.23 62.59 -6.69
N LYS A 113 -0.34 62.03 -7.51
CA LYS A 113 1.09 61.88 -7.31
C LYS A 113 1.76 63.20 -6.91
N ASN A 114 2.68 63.13 -5.94
CA ASN A 114 3.79 64.07 -5.85
C ASN A 114 5.09 63.26 -5.95
N GLU A 115 5.69 63.34 -7.13
CA GLU A 115 7.03 62.86 -7.47
C GLU A 115 8.02 63.96 -7.10
N GLU A 116 9.00 63.69 -6.25
CA GLU A 116 10.34 64.27 -6.37
C GLU A 116 11.34 63.59 -5.40
N ASN A 117 12.49 63.21 -5.98
CA ASN A 117 13.76 62.84 -5.34
C ASN A 117 13.85 61.53 -4.54
N LYS A 118 14.24 60.44 -5.23
CA LYS A 118 15.20 59.42 -4.76
C LYS A 118 15.62 58.44 -5.87
N GLU A 119 16.30 58.96 -6.90
CA GLU A 119 17.24 58.18 -7.71
C GLU A 119 18.57 58.29 -6.95
N THR A 120 19.17 57.25 -6.38
CA THR A 120 19.99 56.26 -7.09
C THR A 120 20.33 55.06 -6.17
N LEU A 121 19.39 54.57 -5.37
CA LEU A 121 19.62 53.47 -4.40
C LEU A 121 18.52 52.39 -4.38
N ASN A 122 17.65 52.37 -5.40
CA ASN A 122 16.47 51.49 -5.44
C ASN A 122 16.73 50.14 -6.13
N ASP A 123 17.76 50.02 -6.97
CA ASP A 123 17.99 48.80 -7.76
C ASP A 123 18.45 47.61 -6.89
N ASP A 124 19.18 47.86 -5.80
CA ASP A 124 19.62 46.80 -4.88
C ASP A 124 18.50 46.32 -3.94
N ILE A 125 17.48 47.16 -3.68
CA ILE A 125 16.37 46.82 -2.78
C ILE A 125 15.36 45.88 -3.47
N ASP A 126 15.16 46.03 -4.79
CA ASP A 126 14.24 45.17 -5.53
C ASP A 126 14.79 43.76 -5.74
N VAL A 127 16.12 43.60 -5.83
CA VAL A 127 16.77 42.27 -5.88
C VAL A 127 16.57 41.51 -4.56
N LEU A 128 16.75 42.18 -3.41
CA LEU A 128 16.52 41.57 -2.09
C LEU A 128 15.05 41.17 -1.86
N LYS A 129 14.09 41.97 -2.33
CA LYS A 129 12.65 41.63 -2.26
C LYS A 129 12.29 40.45 -3.16
N GLN A 130 12.92 40.32 -4.32
CA GLN A 130 12.71 39.17 -5.21
C GLN A 130 13.26 37.88 -4.59
N MET A 131 14.46 37.92 -4.00
CA MET A 131 15.04 36.76 -3.32
C MET A 131 14.19 36.29 -2.13
N ALA A 132 13.65 37.21 -1.32
CA ALA A 132 12.76 36.85 -0.21
C ALA A 132 11.43 36.21 -0.67
N ARG A 133 10.84 36.70 -1.77
CA ARG A 133 9.63 36.11 -2.37
C ARG A 133 9.88 34.72 -2.96
N GLU A 134 11.07 34.49 -3.52
CA GLU A 134 11.45 33.18 -4.05
C GLU A 134 11.72 32.16 -2.92
N GLU A 135 12.34 32.57 -1.82
CA GLU A 135 12.49 31.71 -0.63
C GLU A 135 11.15 31.32 0.00
N GLU A 136 10.17 32.23 0.08
CA GLU A 136 8.82 31.89 0.55
C GLU A 136 8.12 30.91 -0.40
N LYS A 137 8.20 31.13 -1.73
CA LYS A 137 7.67 30.18 -2.73
C LYS A 137 8.35 28.81 -2.65
N GLN A 138 9.65 28.75 -2.38
CA GLN A 138 10.36 27.49 -2.22
C GLN A 138 9.99 26.78 -0.91
N LYS A 139 9.85 27.52 0.20
CA LYS A 139 9.32 26.97 1.46
C LYS A 139 7.90 26.45 1.31
N GLU A 140 7.04 27.13 0.54
CA GLU A 140 5.66 26.68 0.30
C GLU A 140 5.60 25.42 -0.57
N ARG A 141 6.48 25.32 -1.59
CA ARG A 141 6.64 24.10 -2.41
C ARG A 141 7.19 22.91 -1.62
N GLN A 142 8.08 23.14 -0.65
CA GLN A 142 8.61 22.09 0.21
C GLN A 142 7.64 21.72 1.36
N LYS A 143 6.75 22.64 1.76
CA LYS A 143 5.75 22.41 2.82
C LYS A 143 4.56 21.53 2.37
N SER A 144 4.35 21.35 1.07
CA SER A 144 3.28 20.48 0.55
C SER A 144 3.71 19.04 0.23
N ALA A 145 4.98 18.67 0.46
CA ALA A 145 5.52 17.35 0.10
C ALA A 145 5.71 16.41 1.30
N GLY A 146 4.95 16.58 2.38
CA GLY A 146 4.87 15.58 3.43
C GLY A 146 4.42 14.22 2.87
N PRO A 147 4.80 13.09 3.50
CA PRO A 147 4.37 11.78 3.05
C PRO A 147 2.83 11.73 3.04
N THR A 148 2.28 11.64 1.84
CA THR A 148 0.83 11.60 1.59
C THR A 148 0.19 10.29 2.06
N HIS A 149 1.01 9.31 2.46
CA HIS A 149 0.60 7.96 2.80
C HIS A 149 1.45 7.38 3.93
N ILE A 150 0.85 6.53 4.76
CA ILE A 150 1.50 5.71 5.79
C ILE A 150 1.48 4.26 5.32
N GLN A 151 2.60 3.55 5.49
CA GLN A 151 2.64 2.11 5.32
C GLN A 151 2.27 1.43 6.64
N HIS A 152 1.30 0.53 6.59
CA HIS A 152 0.82 -0.23 7.73
C HIS A 152 1.07 -1.71 7.49
N ILE A 153 1.80 -2.35 8.41
CA ILE A 153 2.07 -3.78 8.35
C ILE A 153 0.87 -4.50 8.96
N ILE A 154 0.22 -5.33 8.16
CA ILE A 154 -0.97 -6.06 8.58
C ILE A 154 -0.57 -7.15 9.58
N LEU A 155 -1.05 -7.05 10.83
CA LEU A 155 -0.91 -8.09 11.84
C LEU A 155 -2.12 -9.03 11.84
N PRO A 156 -2.00 -10.27 12.35
CA PRO A 156 -3.13 -11.19 12.45
C PRO A 156 -4.28 -10.68 13.33
N THR A 157 -3.97 -9.80 14.29
CA THR A 157 -4.94 -9.15 15.17
C THR A 157 -5.66 -7.97 14.52
N ASP A 158 -5.14 -7.46 13.40
CA ASP A 158 -5.71 -6.31 12.74
C ASP A 158 -6.99 -6.69 11.98
N THR A 159 -7.94 -5.78 12.00
CA THR A 159 -9.16 -5.87 11.21
C THR A 159 -9.29 -4.62 10.36
N LEU A 160 -9.90 -4.74 9.18
CA LEU A 160 -10.07 -3.58 8.29
C LEU A 160 -10.83 -2.44 9.01
N ALA A 161 -11.84 -2.79 9.81
CA ALA A 161 -12.59 -1.84 10.62
C ALA A 161 -11.69 -1.15 11.67
N GLY A 162 -10.87 -1.93 12.39
CA GLY A 162 -9.90 -1.39 13.36
C GLY A 162 -8.90 -0.43 12.73
N ILE A 163 -8.37 -0.77 11.55
CA ILE A 163 -7.47 0.10 10.79
C ILE A 163 -8.20 1.40 10.38
N CYS A 164 -9.41 1.30 9.85
CA CYS A 164 -10.20 2.47 9.46
C CYS A 164 -10.44 3.43 10.64
N LEU A 165 -10.77 2.89 11.82
CA LEU A 165 -10.98 3.68 13.03
C LEU A 165 -9.69 4.32 13.56
N LYS A 166 -8.58 3.58 13.48
CA LYS A 166 -7.25 4.02 13.92
C LYS A 166 -6.72 5.20 13.09
N TYR A 167 -6.91 5.15 11.77
CA TYR A 167 -6.40 6.16 10.84
C TYR A 167 -7.46 7.17 10.37
N LYS A 168 -8.69 7.12 10.91
CA LYS A 168 -9.81 7.99 10.54
C LYS A 168 -10.08 8.02 9.03
N ILE A 169 -10.08 6.84 8.41
CA ILE A 169 -10.27 6.66 6.97
C ILE A 169 -11.44 5.72 6.67
N SER A 170 -12.13 5.94 5.55
CA SER A 170 -13.17 5.03 5.08
C SER A 170 -12.58 3.75 4.46
N ALA A 171 -13.21 2.61 4.72
CA ALA A 171 -12.80 1.33 4.17
C ALA A 171 -12.80 1.30 2.63
N VAL A 172 -13.70 2.07 2.00
CA VAL A 172 -13.77 2.21 0.54
C VAL A 172 -12.48 2.83 -0.01
N LYS A 173 -11.98 3.89 0.63
CA LYS A 173 -10.76 4.58 0.19
C LYS A 173 -9.53 3.68 0.36
N VAL A 174 -9.43 2.95 1.47
CA VAL A 174 -8.36 1.97 1.71
C VAL A 174 -8.35 0.88 0.62
N ARG A 175 -9.52 0.32 0.29
CA ARG A 175 -9.65 -0.70 -0.76
C ARG A 175 -9.30 -0.19 -2.15
N GLN A 176 -9.76 1.02 -2.50
CA GLN A 176 -9.49 1.63 -3.80
C GLN A 176 -7.98 1.81 -4.04
N ILE A 177 -7.25 2.30 -3.03
CA ILE A 177 -5.81 2.56 -3.14
C ILE A 177 -5.01 1.26 -3.22
N ASN A 178 -5.37 0.28 -2.40
CA ASN A 178 -4.65 -0.99 -2.32
C ASN A 178 -5.16 -2.04 -3.32
N ARG A 179 -6.17 -1.71 -4.13
CA ARG A 179 -6.77 -2.57 -5.16
C ARG A 179 -7.22 -3.95 -4.66
N PHE A 180 -7.73 -4.05 -3.43
CA PHE A 180 -8.30 -5.29 -2.91
C PHE A 180 -9.79 -5.13 -2.61
N SER A 181 -10.51 -6.25 -2.61
CA SER A 181 -11.96 -6.30 -2.36
C SER A 181 -12.26 -7.13 -1.10
N GLY A 182 -13.42 -6.89 -0.50
CA GLY A 182 -13.89 -7.61 0.69
C GLY A 182 -13.39 -7.04 2.03
N SER A 183 -13.59 -7.81 3.09
CA SER A 183 -13.22 -7.46 4.47
C SER A 183 -11.98 -8.19 4.97
N ASN A 184 -11.49 -9.19 4.22
CA ASN A 184 -10.36 -10.03 4.61
C ASN A 184 -9.03 -9.36 4.24
N LEU A 185 -8.27 -8.94 5.26
CA LEU A 185 -6.96 -8.31 5.08
C LEU A 185 -5.89 -9.26 4.54
N HIS A 186 -6.07 -10.59 4.66
CA HIS A 186 -5.14 -11.58 4.10
C HIS A 186 -5.01 -11.54 2.58
N LEU A 187 -6.02 -11.01 1.87
CA LEU A 187 -6.01 -10.84 0.42
C LEU A 187 -5.46 -9.48 -0.01
N ALA A 188 -5.21 -8.57 0.93
CA ALA A 188 -4.67 -7.25 0.65
C ALA A 188 -3.14 -7.33 0.45
N PRO A 189 -2.55 -6.40 -0.33
CA PRO A 189 -1.10 -6.26 -0.36
C PRO A 189 -0.55 -5.94 1.04
N ASN A 190 0.63 -6.48 1.34
CA ASN A 190 1.37 -6.22 2.58
C ASN A 190 2.75 -5.66 2.22
N PRO A 191 3.10 -4.42 2.59
CA PRO A 191 2.38 -3.48 3.46
C PRO A 191 1.11 -2.87 2.84
N LEU A 192 0.16 -2.49 3.71
CA LEU A 192 -1.04 -1.75 3.34
C LEU A 192 -0.75 -0.25 3.27
N ILE A 193 -1.14 0.41 2.18
CA ILE A 193 -0.97 1.85 1.98
C ILE A 193 -2.19 2.60 2.50
N ILE A 194 -2.00 3.48 3.47
CA ILE A 194 -3.07 4.27 4.09
C ILE A 194 -2.87 5.74 3.72
N PRO A 195 -3.77 6.37 2.95
CA PRO A 195 -3.64 7.80 2.67
C PRO A 195 -3.96 8.62 3.92
N ILE A 196 -3.21 9.69 4.11
CA ILE A 196 -3.46 10.65 5.18
C ILE A 196 -4.34 11.74 4.59
N VAL A 197 -5.53 11.95 5.17
CA VAL A 197 -6.43 13.02 4.72
C VAL A 197 -5.92 14.38 5.20
N ASP A 198 -5.41 14.41 6.43
CA ASP A 198 -4.90 15.62 7.06
C ASP A 198 -3.56 15.32 7.75
N PRO A 199 -2.44 15.86 7.23
CA PRO A 199 -1.12 15.70 7.84
C PRO A 199 -1.03 16.24 9.28
N GLN A 200 -1.89 17.18 9.68
CA GLN A 200 -1.89 17.72 11.04
C GLN A 200 -2.23 16.65 12.08
N LEU A 201 -3.09 15.67 11.73
CA LEU A 201 -3.47 14.57 12.63
C LEU A 201 -2.30 13.66 13.02
N LEU A 202 -1.19 13.68 12.27
CA LEU A 202 0.06 13.01 12.65
C LEU A 202 0.86 13.83 13.65
N VAL A 203 0.95 15.14 13.42
CA VAL A 203 1.69 16.07 14.29
C VAL A 203 1.01 16.16 15.66
N ASP A 204 -0.31 16.17 15.68
CA ASP A 204 -1.12 16.22 16.91
C ASP A 204 -1.11 14.90 17.69
N GLY A 205 -0.51 13.83 17.14
CA GLY A 205 -0.45 12.51 17.77
C GLY A 205 -1.80 11.77 17.84
N VAL A 206 -2.84 12.29 17.14
CA VAL A 206 -4.16 11.65 17.05
C VAL A 206 -4.04 10.30 16.33
N ILE A 207 -3.25 10.26 15.25
CA ILE A 207 -2.96 9.03 14.53
C ILE A 207 -1.75 8.34 15.18
N LYS A 208 -2.02 7.24 15.88
CA LYS A 208 -0.97 6.40 16.47
C LYS A 208 -0.27 5.59 15.37
N VAL A 209 0.98 5.92 15.08
CA VAL A 209 1.85 5.09 14.24
C VAL A 209 2.01 3.72 14.88
N GLN A 210 2.10 2.67 14.06
CA GLN A 210 2.30 1.31 14.55
C GLN A 210 3.66 1.22 15.26
N ASN A 211 3.72 0.50 16.38
CA ASN A 211 4.97 0.35 17.12
C ASN A 211 5.93 -0.54 16.31
N THR A 212 7.05 0.04 15.89
CA THR A 212 8.09 -0.63 15.09
C THR A 212 8.97 -1.58 15.92
N GLU A 213 8.95 -1.44 17.25
CA GLU A 213 9.78 -2.24 18.15
C GLU A 213 9.12 -3.55 18.56
N SER A 214 7.80 -3.70 18.34
CA SER A 214 7.11 -4.92 18.75
C SER A 214 7.57 -6.13 17.95
N ARG A 215 7.65 -7.29 18.63
CA ARG A 215 8.08 -8.55 18.01
C ARG A 215 7.16 -8.96 16.86
N GLU A 216 5.86 -8.72 17.03
CA GLU A 216 4.82 -9.00 16.05
C GLU A 216 4.98 -8.12 14.80
N PHE A 217 5.30 -6.84 14.99
CA PHE A 217 5.57 -5.92 13.88
C PHE A 217 6.77 -6.40 13.08
N LYS A 218 7.89 -6.72 13.75
CA LYS A 218 9.10 -7.18 13.08
C LYS A 218 8.86 -8.48 12.30
N ARG A 219 8.15 -9.45 12.89
CA ARG A 219 7.75 -10.69 12.19
C ARG A 219 6.86 -10.40 10.98
N GLY A 220 5.85 -9.54 11.14
CA GLY A 220 4.94 -9.16 10.06
C GLY A 220 5.65 -8.44 8.92
N ALA A 221 6.56 -7.52 9.25
CA ALA A 221 7.35 -6.76 8.28
C ALA A 221 8.31 -7.68 7.52
N PHE A 222 8.95 -8.61 8.23
CA PHE A 222 9.82 -9.63 7.63
C PHE A 222 9.03 -10.52 6.65
N ARG A 223 7.87 -11.03 7.08
CA ARG A 223 6.98 -11.85 6.25
C ARG A 223 6.49 -11.11 5.00
N ALA A 224 6.22 -9.81 5.10
CA ALA A 224 5.84 -8.99 3.96
C ALA A 224 6.93 -8.95 2.87
N ARG A 225 8.20 -9.02 3.27
CA ARG A 225 9.33 -9.01 2.33
C ARG A 225 9.64 -10.39 1.75
N PHE A 226 9.54 -11.45 2.55
CA PHE A 226 9.90 -12.81 2.16
C PHE A 226 8.69 -13.74 2.21
N LEU A 227 7.93 -13.77 1.12
CA LEU A 227 6.72 -14.59 1.02
C LEU A 227 6.99 -16.10 0.96
N SER A 228 8.21 -16.52 0.62
CA SER A 228 8.61 -17.92 0.51
C SER A 228 9.00 -18.56 1.84
N LEU A 229 9.39 -17.76 2.84
CA LEU A 229 9.87 -18.27 4.12
C LEU A 229 8.71 -18.61 5.05
N ARG A 230 8.87 -19.68 5.83
CA ARG A 230 7.91 -20.10 6.85
C ARG A 230 8.07 -19.25 8.11
N ASP A 231 6.99 -19.12 8.89
CA ASP A 231 6.99 -18.30 10.12
C ASP A 231 8.05 -18.75 11.15
N GLY A 232 8.43 -20.04 11.16
CA GLY A 232 9.50 -20.57 12.02
C GLY A 232 10.88 -20.04 11.63
N GLU A 233 11.21 -20.10 10.33
CA GLU A 233 12.48 -19.60 9.80
C GLU A 233 12.62 -18.10 10.04
N ILE A 234 11.55 -17.33 9.79
CA ILE A 234 11.49 -15.89 10.08
C ILE A 234 11.83 -15.59 11.54
N THR A 235 11.27 -16.38 12.45
CA THR A 235 11.52 -16.22 13.89
C THR A 235 12.98 -16.52 14.23
N SER A 236 13.55 -17.59 13.66
CA SER A 236 14.96 -17.93 13.84
C SER A 236 15.92 -16.83 13.35
N TYR A 237 15.68 -16.25 12.16
CA TYR A 237 16.51 -15.13 11.67
C TYR A 237 16.45 -13.91 12.60
N LEU A 238 15.26 -13.58 13.10
CA LEU A 238 15.10 -12.49 14.05
C LEU A 238 15.80 -12.79 15.38
N GLU A 239 15.67 -14.00 15.92
CA GLU A 239 16.32 -14.40 17.18
C GLU A 239 17.84 -14.38 17.09
N MET A 240 18.43 -14.86 15.98
CA MET A 240 19.88 -14.85 15.75
C MET A 240 20.47 -13.44 15.67
N ASN A 241 19.66 -12.44 15.30
CA ASN A 241 20.07 -11.04 15.16
C ASN A 241 19.56 -10.15 16.30
N ASN A 242 19.28 -10.71 17.49
CA ASN A 242 18.77 -9.96 18.64
C ASN A 242 17.50 -9.13 18.33
N TRP A 243 16.66 -9.65 17.43
CA TRP A 243 15.47 -8.98 16.91
C TRP A 243 15.76 -7.66 16.18
N ASP A 244 16.96 -7.48 15.61
CA ASP A 244 17.21 -6.40 14.65
C ASP A 244 16.64 -6.78 13.28
N LEU A 245 15.68 -5.98 12.80
CA LEU A 245 14.94 -6.29 11.58
C LEU A 245 15.84 -6.21 10.34
N GLU A 246 16.67 -5.18 10.24
CA GLU A 246 17.51 -4.95 9.06
C GLU A 246 18.62 -5.99 8.95
N ALA A 247 19.35 -6.28 10.04
CA ALA A 247 20.34 -7.34 10.06
C ALA A 247 19.74 -8.72 9.73
N ALA A 248 18.57 -9.04 10.32
CA ALA A 248 17.89 -10.31 10.02
C ALA A 248 17.47 -10.39 8.54
N MET A 249 16.93 -9.30 7.98
CA MET A 249 16.53 -9.25 6.57
C MET A 249 17.74 -9.36 5.64
N GLN A 250 18.90 -8.83 6.04
CA GLN A 250 20.13 -8.97 5.27
C GLN A 250 20.65 -10.40 5.27
N ASN A 251 20.74 -11.05 6.44
CA ASN A 251 21.18 -12.45 6.54
C ASN A 251 20.28 -13.38 5.69
N ALA A 252 18.95 -13.17 5.72
CA ALA A 252 18.05 -13.97 4.89
C ALA A 252 18.22 -13.73 3.38
N LYS A 253 18.59 -12.51 2.94
CA LYS A 253 18.93 -12.28 1.52
C LYS A 253 20.21 -13.02 1.14
N ASP A 254 21.20 -13.01 2.01
CA ASP A 254 22.49 -13.64 1.76
C ASP A 254 22.33 -15.16 1.65
N ASP A 255 21.51 -15.78 2.50
CA ASP A 255 21.17 -17.20 2.41
C ASP A 255 20.41 -17.53 1.12
N ILE A 256 19.38 -16.76 0.75
CA ILE A 256 18.64 -16.97 -0.51
C ILE A 256 19.56 -16.79 -1.73
N ALA A 257 20.48 -15.83 -1.69
CA ALA A 257 21.45 -15.61 -2.75
C ALA A 257 22.45 -16.77 -2.85
N TRP A 258 22.90 -17.29 -1.71
CA TRP A 258 23.76 -18.46 -1.62
C TRP A 258 23.05 -19.71 -2.16
N GLU A 259 21.83 -20.01 -1.74
CA GLU A 259 21.03 -21.13 -2.24
C GLU A 259 20.84 -21.05 -3.77
N LYS A 260 20.54 -19.86 -4.28
CA LYS A 260 20.40 -19.62 -5.72
C LYS A 260 21.70 -19.89 -6.49
N SER A 261 22.86 -19.65 -5.87
CA SER A 261 24.17 -19.98 -6.48
C SER A 261 24.43 -21.48 -6.53
N GLN A 262 23.97 -22.24 -5.54
CA GLN A 262 24.12 -23.71 -5.50
C GLN A 262 23.15 -24.43 -6.45
N GLN A 263 21.96 -23.86 -6.65
CA GLN A 263 20.97 -24.42 -7.57
C GLN A 263 21.27 -24.15 -9.04
N GLN A 264 22.20 -23.24 -9.36
CA GLN A 264 22.66 -23.13 -10.73
C GLN A 264 23.37 -24.44 -11.07
N PRO A 265 22.87 -25.22 -12.04
CA PRO A 265 23.61 -26.36 -12.53
C PRO A 265 25.00 -25.83 -12.92
N PRO A 266 26.08 -26.59 -12.65
CA PRO A 266 27.41 -26.16 -13.07
C PRO A 266 27.30 -25.76 -14.54
N PRO A 267 27.82 -24.58 -14.93
CA PRO A 267 27.70 -24.11 -16.31
C PRO A 267 28.11 -25.29 -17.19
N PRO A 268 27.31 -25.65 -18.21
CA PRO A 268 27.63 -26.79 -19.05
C PRO A 268 29.09 -26.64 -19.46
N PRO A 269 29.91 -27.70 -19.30
CA PRO A 269 31.34 -27.60 -19.57
C PRO A 269 31.45 -26.92 -20.92
N LYS A 270 32.15 -25.77 -20.95
CA LYS A 270 32.36 -25.02 -22.18
C LYS A 270 33.01 -26.02 -23.13
N LYS A 271 32.22 -26.67 -23.97
CA LYS A 271 32.75 -27.49 -25.06
C LYS A 271 33.65 -26.52 -25.78
N GLU A 272 34.95 -26.82 -25.79
CA GLU A 272 35.99 -26.09 -26.50
C GLU A 272 35.53 -25.99 -27.96
N LEU A 273 34.76 -24.95 -28.26
CA LEU A 273 34.30 -24.59 -29.59
C LEU A 273 35.36 -23.75 -30.30
N GLU A 274 36.52 -23.55 -29.67
CA GLU A 274 37.65 -22.79 -30.21
C GLU A 274 38.44 -23.59 -31.26
N ASP A 275 38.29 -24.93 -31.36
CA ASP A 275 39.06 -25.73 -32.31
C ASP A 275 38.36 -26.06 -33.64
N ILE A 276 37.08 -25.72 -33.82
CA ILE A 276 36.39 -25.96 -35.10
C ILE A 276 36.40 -24.70 -35.99
N SER A 277 36.68 -23.51 -35.44
CA SER A 277 36.80 -22.31 -36.28
C SER A 277 38.13 -22.23 -37.04
N SER A 278 39.10 -23.08 -36.71
CA SER A 278 40.43 -23.13 -37.32
C SER A 278 40.52 -24.08 -38.52
N LEU A 279 39.52 -24.95 -38.73
CA LEU A 279 39.50 -25.96 -39.80
C LEU A 279 38.57 -25.61 -40.98
N ALA A 280 37.90 -24.46 -40.96
CA ALA A 280 36.97 -24.03 -42.00
C ALA A 280 37.55 -23.00 -43.00
N LEU A 281 38.86 -22.73 -42.99
CA LEU A 281 39.48 -21.70 -43.85
C LEU A 281 40.24 -22.24 -45.09
N GLU A 282 40.14 -23.52 -45.43
CA GLU A 282 40.88 -24.09 -46.59
C GLU A 282 40.03 -24.78 -47.67
N ALA A 283 38.70 -24.75 -47.60
CA ALA A 283 37.85 -25.28 -48.67
C ALA A 283 37.30 -24.17 -49.58
N HIS A 284 38.17 -23.54 -50.38
CA HIS A 284 37.77 -22.84 -51.59
C HIS A 284 37.35 -23.86 -52.66
N ILE A 285 36.08 -24.26 -52.66
CA ILE A 285 35.44 -24.83 -53.85
C ILE A 285 34.38 -23.85 -54.31
N ALA A 286 34.61 -23.32 -55.51
CA ALA A 286 33.73 -22.43 -56.23
C ALA A 286 32.34 -23.05 -56.37
N ILE A 287 31.33 -22.47 -55.71
CA ILE A 287 29.93 -22.69 -56.02
C ILE A 287 29.40 -21.41 -56.67
N PRO A 288 28.86 -21.49 -57.90
CA PRO A 288 28.32 -20.34 -58.60
C PRO A 288 27.09 -19.79 -57.88
N VAL A 289 27.14 -18.49 -57.62
CA VAL A 289 26.06 -17.68 -57.06
C VAL A 289 24.93 -17.57 -58.08
N THR A 290 23.80 -18.26 -57.83
CA THR A 290 22.51 -17.90 -58.43
C THR A 290 21.70 -17.10 -57.42
N THR A 291 21.70 -15.79 -57.60
CA THR A 291 20.85 -14.82 -56.90
C THR A 291 19.38 -15.14 -57.16
N THR A 292 18.63 -15.52 -56.12
CA THR A 292 17.16 -15.47 -56.14
C THR A 292 16.69 -14.52 -55.04
N THR A 293 16.44 -13.28 -55.44
CA THR A 293 15.77 -12.23 -54.67
C THR A 293 14.32 -12.63 -54.37
N THR A 294 14.01 -12.96 -53.11
CA THR A 294 12.63 -12.98 -52.61
C THR A 294 12.35 -11.71 -51.82
N SER A 295 11.56 -10.85 -52.47
CA SER A 295 11.01 -9.60 -51.95
C SER A 295 10.03 -9.88 -50.81
N VAL A 296 10.45 -9.62 -49.56
CA VAL A 296 9.53 -9.51 -48.42
C VAL A 296 9.05 -8.07 -48.32
N LYS A 297 7.87 -7.82 -48.90
CA LYS A 297 7.13 -6.55 -48.77
C LYS A 297 6.76 -6.30 -47.30
N LYS A 298 7.50 -5.42 -46.62
CA LYS A 298 7.06 -4.77 -45.38
C LYS A 298 5.86 -3.87 -45.69
N LYS A 299 4.65 -4.38 -45.44
CA LYS A 299 3.40 -3.60 -45.50
C LYS A 299 3.32 -2.70 -44.27
N LYS A 300 3.82 -1.47 -44.41
CA LYS A 300 3.65 -0.36 -43.46
C LYS A 300 2.17 0.02 -43.48
N LYS A 301 1.37 -0.46 -42.52
CA LYS A 301 0.01 0.04 -42.29
C LYS A 301 0.12 1.37 -41.55
N ASN A 302 -0.13 2.46 -42.27
CA ASN A 302 -0.56 3.72 -41.70
C ASN A 302 -1.88 3.48 -40.97
N ILE A 303 -1.92 3.80 -39.68
CA ILE A 303 -3.16 3.92 -38.92
C ILE A 303 -3.43 5.43 -38.86
N GLU A 304 -4.24 5.90 -39.79
CA GLU A 304 -4.95 7.17 -39.64
C GLU A 304 -6.03 6.96 -38.58
N LEU A 305 -5.91 7.70 -37.49
CA LEU A 305 -6.93 7.84 -36.45
C LEU A 305 -7.98 8.84 -36.98
N GLU A 306 -8.97 8.32 -37.67
CA GLU A 306 -10.25 9.01 -37.84
C GLU A 306 -11.00 9.01 -36.51
N LEU A 307 -11.24 10.20 -35.97
CA LEU A 307 -12.15 10.45 -34.85
C LEU A 307 -13.60 10.25 -35.31
N GLY A 308 -14.03 8.98 -35.32
CA GLY A 308 -15.42 8.58 -35.51
C GLY A 308 -16.11 8.30 -34.18
N SER A 309 -16.96 9.24 -33.75
CA SER A 309 -17.96 9.09 -32.68
C SER A 309 -18.81 7.82 -32.84
N VAL A 310 -18.63 6.82 -31.97
CA VAL A 310 -19.62 5.74 -31.76
C VAL A 310 -19.74 5.40 -30.27
N THR A 311 -20.80 5.93 -29.68
CA THR A 311 -21.39 5.48 -28.42
C THR A 311 -21.91 4.04 -28.52
N ALA A 312 -21.76 3.31 -27.40
CA ALA A 312 -22.45 2.07 -27.05
C ALA A 312 -22.10 0.78 -27.83
N LYS A 313 -21.21 -0.04 -27.23
CA LYS A 313 -21.30 -1.52 -27.09
C LYS A 313 -19.94 -2.11 -26.67
N VAL A 314 -19.55 -1.94 -25.40
CA VAL A 314 -18.45 -2.72 -24.79
C VAL A 314 -18.92 -3.20 -23.42
N CYS A 315 -19.61 -4.34 -23.38
CA CYS A 315 -19.83 -5.06 -22.12
C CYS A 315 -19.99 -6.60 -22.26
N ILE A 316 -19.73 -7.21 -23.43
CA ILE A 316 -19.93 -8.68 -23.59
C ILE A 316 -18.62 -9.46 -23.79
N SER A 317 -17.52 -8.81 -24.19
CA SER A 317 -16.30 -9.55 -24.56
C SER A 317 -15.42 -10.03 -23.40
N ARG A 318 -15.75 -9.69 -22.13
CA ARG A 318 -14.94 -10.12 -20.97
C ARG A 318 -15.45 -11.38 -20.26
N VAL A 319 -16.68 -11.81 -20.53
CA VAL A 319 -17.28 -13.00 -19.88
C VAL A 319 -16.94 -14.29 -20.63
N LEU A 320 -16.76 -14.24 -21.96
CA LEU A 320 -16.45 -15.44 -22.76
C LEU A 320 -15.01 -15.94 -22.58
N TYR A 321 -14.07 -15.10 -22.15
CA TYR A 321 -12.68 -15.51 -21.97
C TYR A 321 -12.44 -16.33 -20.68
N GLN A 322 -13.28 -16.18 -19.66
CA GLN A 322 -13.15 -16.99 -18.43
C GLN A 322 -13.74 -18.39 -18.57
N HIS A 323 -14.77 -18.59 -19.40
CA HIS A 323 -15.33 -19.92 -19.64
C HIS A 323 -14.44 -20.83 -20.51
N ALA A 324 -13.64 -20.24 -21.43
CA ALA A 324 -12.72 -21.02 -22.27
C ALA A 324 -11.54 -21.63 -21.48
N CYS A 325 -11.02 -20.92 -20.46
CA CYS A 325 -9.92 -21.45 -19.64
C CYS A 325 -10.34 -22.63 -18.75
N VAL A 326 -11.58 -22.68 -18.27
CA VAL A 326 -12.07 -23.81 -17.44
C VAL A 326 -12.25 -25.08 -18.30
N TYR A 327 -12.68 -24.93 -19.55
CA TYR A 327 -12.87 -26.06 -20.46
C TYR A 327 -11.55 -26.70 -20.93
N LEU A 328 -10.48 -25.90 -21.05
CA LEU A 328 -9.16 -26.41 -21.44
C LEU A 328 -8.46 -27.17 -20.30
N CYS A 329 -8.64 -26.75 -19.04
CA CYS A 329 -8.06 -27.47 -17.90
C CYS A 329 -8.72 -28.83 -17.63
N CYS A 330 -10.04 -28.97 -17.86
CA CYS A 330 -10.71 -30.27 -17.67
C CYS A 330 -10.34 -31.32 -18.73
N LYS A 331 -9.91 -30.91 -19.93
CA LYS A 331 -9.52 -31.85 -20.99
C LYS A 331 -8.07 -32.33 -20.93
N LEU A 332 -7.24 -31.70 -20.09
CA LEU A 332 -5.85 -32.10 -19.86
C LEU A 332 -5.67 -32.96 -18.59
N SER A 333 -6.75 -33.14 -17.81
CA SER A 333 -6.76 -33.94 -16.57
C SER A 333 -7.59 -35.23 -16.66
N ALA A 334 -8.10 -35.56 -17.85
CA ALA A 334 -8.72 -36.83 -18.21
C ALA A 334 -7.94 -37.42 -19.38
#